data_AF-A0A3N5U0W6-F1
#
_entry.id   AF-A0A3N5U0W6-F1
#
_cell.length_a   1.000
_cell.length_b   1.000
_cell.length_c   1.000
_cell.angle_alpha   90.00
_cell.angle_beta   90.00
_cell.angle_gamma   90.00
#
_symmetry.space_group_name_H-M   'P 1'
#
loop_
_entity.id
_entity.type
_entity.pdbx_description
1 polymer ?
#
loop_
_entity_poly.entity_id
_entity_poly.type
_entity_poly.pdbx_seq_one_letter_code
_entity_poly.pdbx_strand_id
1 'polypeptide(L)'
;MPGSHSPPLLEELIDVLQRPRIKDKYQIRPEDIEELVVLMEDKCKIVMIMEEITICRDKDDNRVIETAITGCAQYIVTRDDDIKRDKTVIDFLAQHGIRVATIGNFIQYLGISTKT
;
A
#
# COMPACT_ATOMS: atom_id res chain seq x y z
N MET A 1 -13.17 -5.57 -3.26
CA MET A 1 -13.18 -4.10 -3.11
C MET A 1 -12.04 -3.55 -3.94
N PRO A 2 -12.20 -2.40 -4.63
CA PRO A 2 -11.09 -1.79 -5.36
C PRO A 2 -9.97 -1.41 -4.39
N GLY A 3 -8.73 -1.36 -4.89
CA GLY A 3 -7.60 -0.84 -4.13
C GLY A 3 -7.77 0.64 -3.84
N SER A 4 -6.92 1.22 -2.99
CA SER A 4 -6.84 2.66 -2.77
C SER A 4 -5.39 3.10 -2.77
N HIS A 5 -5.10 4.25 -3.38
CA HIS A 5 -3.79 4.89 -3.29
C HIS A 5 -3.96 6.40 -3.10
N SER A 6 -2.94 7.04 -2.58
CA SER A 6 -2.84 8.49 -2.54
C SER A 6 -1.77 8.98 -3.53
N PRO A 7 -1.79 10.27 -3.93
CA PRO A 7 -0.74 10.83 -4.77
C PRO A 7 0.69 10.56 -4.27
N PRO A 8 1.05 10.79 -2.98
CA PRO A 8 2.42 10.55 -2.52
C PRO A 8 2.85 9.08 -2.61
N LEU A 9 1.94 8.11 -2.41
CA LEU A 9 2.26 6.70 -2.57
C LEU A 9 2.50 6.31 -4.05
N LEU A 10 1.75 6.93 -4.97
CA LEU A 10 1.97 6.71 -6.39
C LEU A 10 3.29 7.34 -6.85
N GLU A 11 3.59 8.55 -6.39
CA GLU A 11 4.87 9.23 -6.64
C GLU A 11 6.06 8.42 -6.11
N GLU A 12 5.96 7.88 -4.89
CA GLU A 12 6.98 7.01 -4.32
C GLU A 12 7.17 5.74 -5.16
N LEU A 13 6.08 5.09 -5.58
CA LEU A 13 6.16 3.92 -6.45
C LEU A 13 6.87 4.24 -7.76
N ILE A 14 6.52 5.36 -8.41
CA ILE A 14 7.15 5.80 -9.65
C ILE A 14 8.65 6.05 -9.43
N ASP A 15 9.03 6.79 -8.38
CA ASP A 15 10.44 7.03 -8.03
C ASP A 15 11.19 5.71 -7.85
N VAL A 16 10.64 4.79 -7.05
CA VAL A 16 11.24 3.47 -6.78
C VAL A 16 11.44 2.69 -8.08
N LEU A 17 10.44 2.64 -8.96
CA LEU A 17 10.54 1.93 -10.24
C LEU A 17 11.53 2.59 -11.20
N GLN A 18 11.82 3.88 -11.04
CA GLN A 18 12.81 4.60 -11.84
C GLN A 18 14.26 4.41 -11.37
N ARG A 19 14.49 3.90 -10.16
CA ARG A 19 15.86 3.71 -9.61
C ARG A 19 16.67 2.73 -10.49
N PRO A 20 17.92 3.07 -10.90
CA PRO A 20 18.71 2.23 -11.81
C PRO A 20 18.83 0.78 -11.36
N ARG A 21 19.09 0.53 -10.07
CA ARG A 21 19.19 -0.82 -9.51
C ARG A 21 17.93 -1.67 -9.75
N ILE A 22 16.75 -1.06 -9.75
CA ILE A 22 15.47 -1.74 -9.95
C ILE A 22 15.19 -1.88 -11.45
N LYS A 23 15.34 -0.79 -12.21
CA LYS A 23 15.19 -0.78 -13.67
C LYS A 23 16.07 -1.83 -14.33
N ASP A 24 17.36 -1.86 -14.02
CA ASP A 24 18.33 -2.73 -14.67
C ASP A 24 18.10 -4.20 -14.28
N LYS A 25 17.75 -4.44 -13.01
CA LYS A 25 17.52 -5.80 -12.49
C LYS A 25 16.29 -6.45 -13.14
N TYR A 26 15.21 -5.69 -13.32
CA TYR A 26 13.93 -6.21 -13.80
C TYR A 26 13.61 -5.78 -15.25
N GLN A 27 14.52 -5.07 -15.90
CA GLN A 27 14.40 -4.56 -17.28
C GLN A 27 13.16 -3.68 -17.48
N ILE A 28 12.86 -2.83 -16.49
CA ILE A 28 11.70 -1.94 -16.51
C ILE A 28 11.97 -0.77 -17.46
N ARG A 29 11.11 -0.64 -18.46
CA ARG A 29 11.12 0.45 -19.43
C ARG A 29 10.16 1.57 -18.99
N PRO A 30 10.35 2.81 -19.44
CA PRO A 30 9.45 3.92 -19.11
C PRO A 30 7.98 3.60 -19.41
N GLU A 31 7.70 2.91 -20.51
CA GLU A 31 6.35 2.55 -20.93
C GLU A 31 5.68 1.55 -19.96
N ASP A 32 6.45 0.67 -19.33
CA ASP A 32 5.94 -0.27 -18.32
C ASP A 32 5.44 0.48 -17.06
N ILE A 33 6.09 1.60 -16.71
CA ILE A 33 5.68 2.45 -15.57
C ILE A 33 4.42 3.23 -15.94
N GLU A 34 4.37 3.81 -17.13
CA GLU A 34 3.19 4.54 -17.63
C GLU A 34 1.95 3.64 -17.67
N GLU A 35 2.09 2.42 -18.19
CA GLU A 35 0.99 1.44 -18.22
C GLU A 35 0.52 1.08 -16.80
N LEU A 36 1.44 0.88 -15.85
CA LEU A 36 1.09 0.62 -14.46
C LEU A 36 0.33 1.78 -13.82
N VAL A 37 0.75 3.03 -14.07
CA VAL A 37 0.06 4.22 -13.54
C VAL A 37 -1.37 4.28 -14.06
N VAL A 38 -1.58 4.09 -15.36
CA VAL A 38 -2.92 4.07 -15.97
C VAL A 38 -3.78 2.96 -15.36
N LEU A 39 -3.22 1.77 -15.15
CA LEU A 39 -3.93 0.67 -14.50
C LEU A 39 -4.28 0.99 -13.04
N MET A 40 -3.41 1.67 -12.30
CA MET A 40 -3.70 2.09 -10.93
C MET A 40 -4.84 3.12 -10.90
N GLU A 41 -4.82 4.12 -11.77
CA GLU A 41 -5.89 5.12 -11.86
C GLU A 41 -7.25 4.51 -12.25
N ASP A 42 -7.25 3.46 -13.09
CA ASP A 42 -8.47 2.75 -13.48
C ASP A 42 -9.00 1.79 -12.39
N LYS A 43 -8.10 1.09 -11.67
CA LYS A 43 -8.49 0.02 -10.73
C LYS A 43 -8.58 0.45 -9.28
N CYS A 44 -7.99 1.57 -8.91
CA CYS A 44 -7.92 2.03 -7.53
C CYS A 44 -8.67 3.33 -7.31
N LYS A 45 -9.19 3.49 -6.09
CA LYS A 45 -9.71 4.76 -5.61
C LYS A 45 -8.54 5.69 -5.27
N ILE A 46 -8.54 6.89 -5.83
CA ILE A 46 -7.61 7.96 -5.42
C ILE A 46 -8.10 8.56 -4.09
N VAL A 47 -7.22 8.63 -3.11
CA VAL A 47 -7.47 9.14 -1.76
C VAL A 47 -6.56 10.34 -1.50
N MET A 48 -7.16 11.50 -1.27
CA MET A 48 -6.42 12.69 -0.89
C MET A 48 -6.15 12.66 0.62
N ILE A 49 -4.90 12.80 1.02
CA ILE A 49 -4.46 12.83 2.42
C ILE A 49 -3.86 14.19 2.77
N MET A 50 -3.92 14.57 4.04
CA MET A 50 -3.43 15.85 4.57
C MET A 50 -2.11 15.70 5.35
N GLU A 51 -1.60 14.47 5.51
CA GLU A 51 -0.40 14.13 6.29
C GLU A 51 -0.52 14.48 7.79
N GLU A 52 -1.72 14.31 8.34
CA GLU A 52 -2.01 14.61 9.76
C GLU A 52 -1.69 13.43 10.69
N ILE A 53 -1.67 12.21 10.16
CA ILE A 53 -1.39 11.02 10.97
C ILE A 53 0.11 10.92 11.26
N THR A 54 0.46 10.81 12.54
CA THR A 54 1.85 10.65 13.01
C THR A 54 1.93 9.58 14.10
N ILE A 55 1.77 8.33 13.69
CA ILE A 55 1.77 7.16 14.59
C ILE A 55 3.02 6.29 14.41
N CYS A 56 3.55 6.20 13.19
CA CYS A 56 4.79 5.53 12.87
C CYS A 56 5.98 6.48 13.02
N ARG A 57 7.16 5.89 13.29
CA ARG A 57 8.43 6.63 13.32
C ARG A 57 8.87 7.07 11.93
N ASP A 58 8.60 6.24 10.93
CA ASP A 58 8.77 6.58 9.52
C ASP A 58 7.55 7.38 9.04
N LYS A 59 7.82 8.49 8.34
CA LYS A 59 6.78 9.34 7.75
C LYS A 59 6.12 8.67 6.55
N ASP A 60 6.83 7.80 5.83
CA ASP A 60 6.26 7.14 4.66
C ASP A 60 5.19 6.11 5.07
N ASP A 61 5.40 5.41 6.18
CA ASP A 61 4.39 4.52 6.77
C ASP A 61 3.12 5.27 7.21
N ASN A 62 3.27 6.50 7.71
CA ASN A 62 2.13 7.32 8.11
C ASN A 62 1.20 7.62 6.93
N ARG A 63 1.78 7.86 5.74
CA ARG A 63 1.00 8.09 4.50
C ARG A 63 0.19 6.87 4.10
N VAL A 64 0.73 5.66 4.28
CA VAL A 64 0.00 4.40 4.04
C VAL A 64 -1.19 4.28 4.99
N ILE A 65 -0.99 4.56 6.28
CA ILE A 65 -2.04 4.48 7.31
C ILE A 65 -3.14 5.50 7.04
N GLU A 66 -2.78 6.75 6.75
CA GLU A 66 -3.76 7.81 6.43
C GLU A 66 -4.54 7.51 5.15
N THR A 67 -3.86 6.97 4.13
CA THR A 67 -4.53 6.52 2.91
C THR A 67 -5.56 5.43 3.20
N ALA A 68 -5.23 4.47 4.06
CA ALA A 68 -6.14 3.40 4.44
C ALA A 68 -7.35 3.91 5.23
N ILE A 69 -7.14 4.82 6.19
CA ILE A 69 -8.20 5.40 7.01
C ILE A 69 -9.12 6.28 6.16
N THR A 70 -8.59 7.26 5.44
CA THR A 70 -9.37 8.17 4.58
C THR A 70 -10.02 7.42 3.41
N GLY A 71 -9.37 6.36 2.94
CA GLY A 71 -9.91 5.45 1.93
C GLY A 71 -11.05 4.56 2.42
N CYS A 72 -11.24 4.43 3.74
CA CYS A 72 -12.08 3.42 4.39
C CYS A 72 -11.71 1.98 3.99
N ALA A 73 -10.41 1.70 3.91
CA ALA A 73 -9.91 0.38 3.60
C ALA A 73 -10.28 -0.63 4.71
N GLN A 74 -10.46 -1.89 4.33
CA GLN A 74 -10.67 -2.97 5.30
C GLN A 74 -9.36 -3.62 5.73
N TYR A 75 -8.35 -3.54 4.87
CA TYR A 75 -7.07 -4.20 5.06
C TYR A 75 -5.92 -3.30 4.63
N ILE A 76 -4.84 -3.31 5.40
CA ILE A 76 -3.50 -2.95 4.94
C ILE A 76 -2.76 -4.26 4.67
N VAL A 77 -2.36 -4.48 3.42
CA VAL A 77 -1.60 -5.66 3.03
C VAL A 77 -0.15 -5.25 2.87
N THR A 78 0.71 -5.67 3.79
CA THR A 78 2.12 -5.23 3.81
C THR A 78 3.07 -6.37 4.14
N ARG A 79 4.32 -6.24 3.66
CA ARG A 79 5.45 -7.08 4.09
C ARG A 79 6.24 -6.44 5.23
N ASP A 80 6.03 -5.15 5.50
CA ASP A 80 6.74 -4.40 6.52
C ASP A 80 6.52 -4.99 7.92
N ASP A 81 7.59 -5.42 8.57
CA ASP A 81 7.53 -6.03 9.90
C ASP A 81 7.23 -5.02 11.01
N ASP A 82 7.59 -3.75 10.84
CA ASP A 82 7.33 -2.70 11.82
C ASP A 82 5.81 -2.39 11.88
N ILE A 83 5.14 -2.25 10.73
CA ILE A 83 3.67 -2.12 10.69
C ILE A 83 2.97 -3.37 11.26
N LYS A 84 3.51 -4.57 11.00
CA LYS A 84 2.90 -5.84 11.45
C LYS A 84 3.11 -6.15 12.92
N ARG A 85 4.12 -5.57 13.58
CA ARG A 85 4.53 -5.95 14.94
C ARG A 85 4.42 -4.80 15.95
N ASP A 86 4.36 -3.56 15.50
CA ASP A 86 4.11 -2.44 16.41
C ASP A 86 2.66 -2.49 16.90
N LYS A 87 2.50 -2.91 18.16
CA LYS A 87 1.20 -3.03 18.81
C LYS A 87 0.43 -1.72 18.82
N THR A 88 1.12 -0.58 18.92
CA THR A 88 0.49 0.75 18.94
C THR A 88 -0.20 1.02 17.60
N VAL A 89 0.51 0.73 16.51
CA VAL A 89 0.00 0.90 15.14
C VAL A 89 -1.15 -0.06 14.87
N ILE A 90 -1.02 -1.33 15.26
CA ILE A 90 -2.07 -2.34 15.08
C ILE A 90 -3.34 -1.97 15.85
N ASP A 91 -3.21 -1.58 17.13
CA ASP A 91 -4.36 -1.21 17.96
C ASP A 91 -5.02 0.07 17.39
N PHE A 92 -4.24 1.05 16.91
CA PHE A 92 -4.75 2.25 16.24
C PHE A 92 -5.53 1.94 14.96
N LEU A 93 -5.00 1.08 14.10
CA LEU A 93 -5.68 0.63 12.88
C LEU A 93 -6.97 -0.15 13.18
N ALA A 94 -6.95 -1.00 14.22
CA ALA A 94 -8.12 -1.76 14.64
C ALA A 94 -9.27 -0.86 15.13
N GLN A 95 -8.97 0.25 15.80
CA GLN A 95 -9.97 1.26 16.20
C GLN A 95 -10.67 1.89 14.99
N HIS A 96 -9.99 1.94 13.83
CA HIS A 96 -10.54 2.42 12.56
C HIS A 96 -11.16 1.30 11.71
N GLY A 97 -11.26 0.08 12.25
CA GLY A 97 -11.82 -1.07 11.54
C GLY A 97 -10.88 -1.69 10.48
N ILE A 98 -9.60 -1.32 10.48
CA ILE A 98 -8.60 -1.79 9.52
C ILE A 98 -7.82 -2.96 10.10
N ARG A 99 -7.64 -4.01 9.30
CA ARG A 99 -6.83 -5.18 9.66
C ARG A 99 -5.50 -5.18 8.92
N VAL A 100 -4.40 -5.44 9.61
CA VAL A 100 -3.10 -5.66 8.97
C VAL A 100 -3.00 -7.12 8.54
N ALA A 101 -2.61 -7.36 7.29
CA ALA A 101 -2.46 -8.70 6.74
C ALA A 101 -1.15 -8.86 5.95
N THR A 102 -0.60 -10.07 5.95
CA THR A 102 0.39 -10.47 4.95
C THR A 102 -0.32 -10.79 3.63
N ILE A 103 0.41 -10.81 2.51
CA ILE A 103 -0.14 -11.23 1.22
C ILE A 103 -0.74 -12.65 1.32
N GLY A 104 -0.04 -13.59 1.97
CA GLY A 104 -0.52 -14.96 2.12
C GLY A 104 -1.85 -15.04 2.89
N ASN A 105 -1.94 -14.33 4.02
CA ASN A 105 -3.18 -14.28 4.81
C ASN A 105 -4.30 -13.60 4.03
N PHE A 106 -3.99 -12.51 3.32
CA PHE A 106 -4.98 -11.78 2.53
C PHE A 106 -5.58 -12.62 1.40
N ILE A 107 -4.75 -13.38 0.68
CA ILE A 107 -5.21 -14.32 -0.35
C ILE A 107 -6.16 -15.36 0.24
N GLN A 108 -5.86 -15.90 1.42
CA GLN A 108 -6.74 -16.81 2.14
C GLN A 108 -8.06 -16.15 2.53
N TYR A 109 -8.04 -14.89 3.00
CA TYR A 109 -9.26 -14.14 3.35
C TYR A 109 -10.16 -13.87 2.14
N LEU A 110 -9.59 -13.77 0.94
CA LEU A 110 -10.36 -13.63 -0.30
C LEU A 110 -10.98 -14.95 -0.79
N GLY A 111 -10.69 -16.08 -0.14
CA GLY A 111 -11.18 -17.40 -0.57
C GLY A 111 -10.54 -17.91 -1.85
N ILE A 112 -9.43 -17.30 -2.29
CA ILE A 112 -8.67 -17.76 -3.46
C ILE A 112 -7.81 -18.94 -3.01
N SER A 113 -8.37 -20.14 -3.10
CA SER A 113 -7.64 -21.37 -2.77
C SER A 113 -6.48 -21.55 -3.75
N THR A 114 -5.25 -21.29 -3.32
CA THR A 114 -4.06 -21.58 -4.11
C THR A 114 -3.93 -23.11 -4.22
N LYS A 115 -4.46 -23.70 -5.30
CA LYS A 115 -4.03 -25.03 -5.71
C LYS A 115 -2.59 -24.90 -6.21
N THR A 116 -1.68 -25.46 -5.44
CA THR A 116 -0.27 -25.68 -5.78
C THR A 116 -0.13 -26.53 -7.03
#